data_AF-A0AAE9E6S6-F1
#
_entry.id   AF-A0AAE9E6S6-F1
#
_cell.length_a   1.000
_cell.length_b   1.000
_cell.length_c   1.000
_cell.angle_alpha   90.00
_cell.angle_beta   90.00
_cell.angle_gamma   90.00
#
_symmetry.space_group_name_H-M   'P 1'
#
loop_
_entity.id
_entity.type
_entity.pdbx_description
1 polymer ?
#
loop_
_entity_poly.entity_id
_entity_poly.type
_entity_poly.pdbx_seq_one_letter_code
_entity_poly.pdbx_strand_id
1 'polypeptide(L)'
;MRFALFLLVSALVLVGKSTAHQCDKETECGDDETCCKLGDQMWGCCPMPQAVCCDDRTHCCPSGTTCDPQGARCIGEDSNHTPMRKKKPARKTVERNEFNEVLCPDKSSKCPDGSTCCLLEQGTYGCCPVPNAVCCPDMLHCCPNGFQCHGQFCSQNFAKIPHLRKFASTNIHRKPAIDFLPEEDQDEDGEVVSTENSAEEDVVANLEDVEPISCGIGKTCPAKTTCCKIRNSEGERKAMCCPLSNAVCCEDTCCPGGYHCVAGGKCEKHAKTMRTRFWNAERDMEDEEI
;
A
#
# COMPACT_ATOMS: atom_id res chain seq x y z
N MET A 1 12.93 -14.81 -57.03
CA MET A 1 11.73 -14.78 -56.16
C MET A 1 11.91 -15.76 -55.01
N ARG A 2 12.35 -15.28 -53.84
CA ARG A 2 12.19 -16.00 -52.56
C ARG A 2 12.02 -14.93 -51.46
N PHE A 3 10.77 -14.60 -51.18
CA PHE A 3 10.37 -13.79 -50.04
C PHE A 3 10.57 -14.61 -48.77
N ALA A 4 11.45 -14.15 -47.87
CA ALA A 4 11.54 -14.68 -46.51
C ALA A 4 10.57 -13.87 -45.62
N LEU A 5 9.44 -14.48 -45.28
CA LEU A 5 8.48 -13.96 -44.29
C LEU A 5 9.09 -14.22 -42.90
N PHE A 6 9.60 -13.18 -42.24
CA PHE A 6 9.92 -13.22 -40.81
C PHE A 6 8.63 -12.91 -40.04
N LEU A 7 8.01 -13.95 -39.47
CA LEU A 7 6.91 -13.81 -38.52
C LEU A 7 7.50 -13.34 -37.17
N LEU A 8 7.42 -12.04 -36.89
CA LEU A 8 7.64 -11.48 -35.56
C LEU A 8 6.42 -11.80 -34.70
N VAL A 9 6.53 -12.81 -33.84
CA VAL A 9 5.54 -13.10 -32.81
C VAL A 9 5.82 -12.15 -31.64
N SER A 10 5.14 -11.02 -31.62
CA SER A 10 5.18 -10.06 -30.51
C SER A 10 4.49 -10.67 -29.28
N ALA A 11 5.28 -11.26 -28.39
CA ALA A 11 4.81 -11.63 -27.07
C ALA A 11 4.69 -10.35 -26.21
N LEU A 12 3.51 -9.75 -26.17
CA LEU A 12 3.14 -8.79 -25.13
C LEU A 12 3.04 -9.58 -23.81
N VAL A 13 4.14 -9.59 -23.04
CA VAL A 13 4.10 -10.02 -21.65
C VAL A 13 3.47 -8.87 -20.88
N LEU A 14 2.18 -8.99 -20.59
CA LEU A 14 1.50 -8.13 -19.62
C LEU A 14 2.08 -8.46 -18.25
N VAL A 15 3.11 -7.73 -17.83
CA VAL A 15 3.56 -7.74 -16.43
C VAL A 15 2.47 -7.02 -15.63
N GLY A 16 1.58 -7.81 -15.03
CA GLY A 16 0.54 -7.31 -14.15
C GLY A 16 1.16 -6.59 -12.96
N LYS A 17 0.67 -5.38 -12.68
CA LYS A 17 0.93 -4.66 -11.43
C LYS A 17 0.72 -5.60 -10.24
N SER A 18 1.82 -5.91 -9.54
CA SER A 18 1.81 -6.59 -8.25
C SER A 18 1.08 -5.73 -7.23
N THR A 19 -0.16 -6.12 -6.96
CA THR A 19 -1.03 -5.52 -5.97
C THR A 19 -1.60 -6.67 -5.16
N ALA A 20 -1.33 -6.67 -3.85
CA ALA A 20 -1.79 -7.66 -2.90
C ALA A 20 -3.20 -8.17 -3.23
N HIS A 21 -3.35 -9.49 -3.35
CA HIS A 21 -4.62 -10.09 -3.74
C HIS A 21 -5.62 -9.98 -2.59
N GLN A 22 -6.65 -9.15 -2.78
CA GLN A 22 -7.68 -8.89 -1.79
C GLN A 22 -8.56 -10.13 -1.57
N CYS A 23 -8.57 -10.67 -0.35
CA CYS A 23 -9.41 -11.82 0.00
C CYS A 23 -10.85 -11.39 0.31
N ASP A 24 -11.00 -10.29 1.03
CA ASP A 24 -12.28 -9.62 1.28
C ASP A 24 -12.08 -8.11 1.56
N LYS A 25 -13.11 -7.43 2.05
CA LYS A 25 -13.05 -5.98 2.33
C LYS A 25 -11.99 -5.58 3.37
N GLU A 26 -11.59 -6.50 4.24
CA GLU A 26 -10.75 -6.23 5.41
C GLU A 26 -9.42 -6.98 5.38
N THR A 27 -9.23 -7.93 4.44
CA THR A 27 -8.06 -8.80 4.38
C THR A 27 -7.51 -9.01 2.98
N GLU A 28 -6.19 -9.19 2.91
CA GLU A 28 -5.41 -9.38 1.68
C GLU A 28 -4.25 -10.37 1.89
N CYS A 29 -3.81 -10.98 0.79
CA CYS A 29 -2.62 -11.82 0.70
C CYS A 29 -1.57 -11.20 -0.23
N GLY A 30 -0.32 -11.67 -0.13
CA GLY A 30 0.71 -11.27 -1.10
C GLY A 30 0.37 -11.74 -2.53
N ASP A 31 1.09 -11.22 -3.53
CA ASP A 31 0.84 -11.55 -4.94
C ASP A 31 1.03 -13.05 -5.25
N ASP A 32 2.02 -13.68 -4.63
CA ASP A 32 2.34 -15.11 -4.80
C ASP A 32 1.60 -16.02 -3.81
N GLU A 33 0.46 -15.57 -3.31
CA GLU A 33 -0.30 -16.24 -2.28
C GLU A 33 -1.76 -16.42 -2.66
N THR A 34 -2.39 -17.47 -2.12
CA THR A 34 -3.80 -17.77 -2.40
C THR A 34 -4.66 -17.55 -1.17
N CYS A 35 -5.73 -16.78 -1.32
CA CYS A 35 -6.74 -16.59 -0.28
C CYS A 35 -7.54 -17.87 -0.02
N CYS A 36 -7.47 -18.39 1.20
CA CYS A 36 -8.22 -19.55 1.66
C CYS A 36 -8.91 -19.27 3.00
N LYS A 37 -10.12 -19.79 3.20
CA LYS A 37 -10.83 -19.64 4.48
C LYS A 37 -10.19 -20.47 5.62
N LEU A 38 -10.21 -19.90 6.82
CA LEU A 38 -9.89 -20.54 8.11
C LEU A 38 -11.15 -21.05 8.84
N GLY A 39 -10.92 -21.80 9.92
CA GLY A 39 -11.92 -22.39 10.82
C GLY A 39 -13.04 -21.44 11.22
N ASP A 40 -12.69 -20.21 11.56
CA ASP A 40 -13.58 -19.25 12.24
C ASP A 40 -14.13 -18.16 11.31
N GLN A 41 -14.39 -18.48 10.03
CA GLN A 41 -14.81 -17.53 8.98
C GLN A 41 -13.80 -16.41 8.65
N MET A 42 -12.58 -16.49 9.19
CA MET A 42 -11.47 -15.60 8.84
C MET A 42 -10.78 -16.04 7.54
N TRP A 43 -10.03 -15.13 6.91
CA TRP A 43 -9.19 -15.44 5.75
C TRP A 43 -7.75 -15.73 6.12
N GLY A 44 -7.13 -16.57 5.30
CA GLY A 44 -5.74 -16.98 5.38
C GLY A 44 -5.09 -16.98 4.03
N CYS A 45 -3.77 -16.86 4.03
CA CYS A 45 -2.93 -16.95 2.86
C CYS A 45 -2.23 -18.30 2.82
N CYS A 46 -2.34 -18.96 1.69
CA CYS A 46 -1.47 -20.06 1.34
C CYS A 46 -0.19 -19.52 0.71
N PRO A 47 0.99 -19.97 1.16
CA PRO A 47 2.29 -19.46 0.69
C PRO A 47 2.67 -20.04 -0.68
N MET A 48 1.71 -20.06 -1.60
CA MET A 48 1.86 -20.49 -2.99
C MET A 48 0.72 -19.91 -3.83
N PRO A 49 0.95 -19.61 -5.11
CA PRO A 49 -0.08 -19.17 -6.01
C PRO A 49 -0.99 -20.34 -6.42
N GLN A 50 -2.25 -20.04 -6.72
CA GLN A 50 -3.27 -21.00 -7.17
C GLN A 50 -3.38 -22.26 -6.29
N ALA A 51 -3.23 -22.11 -4.97
CA ALA A 51 -3.28 -23.20 -4.02
C ALA A 51 -4.69 -23.84 -3.97
N VAL A 52 -4.73 -25.15 -3.78
CA VAL A 52 -5.95 -25.88 -3.44
C VAL A 52 -6.21 -25.72 -1.94
N CYS A 53 -7.27 -25.00 -1.59
CA CYS A 53 -7.70 -24.82 -0.21
C CYS A 53 -8.32 -26.11 0.33
N CYS A 54 -7.69 -26.76 1.31
CA CYS A 54 -8.24 -27.99 1.88
C CYS A 54 -9.40 -27.70 2.85
N ASP A 55 -10.34 -28.66 2.93
CA ASP A 55 -11.55 -28.59 3.76
C ASP A 55 -11.28 -28.64 5.27
N ASP A 56 -10.07 -29.04 5.67
CA ASP A 56 -9.59 -29.01 7.05
C ASP A 56 -9.41 -27.59 7.61
N ARG A 57 -9.66 -26.57 6.78
CA ARG A 57 -9.62 -25.13 7.10
C ARG A 57 -8.29 -24.62 7.64
N THR A 58 -7.23 -25.42 7.61
CA THR A 58 -5.93 -25.08 8.22
C THR A 58 -4.77 -25.29 7.26
N HIS A 59 -4.94 -26.17 6.27
CA HIS A 59 -3.91 -26.45 5.28
C HIS A 59 -4.37 -26.22 3.85
N CYS A 60 -3.39 -26.19 2.96
CA CYS A 60 -3.55 -26.12 1.53
C CYS A 60 -2.47 -26.89 0.80
N CYS A 61 -2.76 -27.15 -0.46
CA CYS A 61 -1.95 -27.96 -1.34
C CYS A 61 -1.59 -27.19 -2.63
N PRO A 62 -0.50 -27.56 -3.31
CA PRO A 62 -0.16 -27.00 -4.62
C PRO A 62 -1.26 -27.20 -5.66
N SER A 63 -1.29 -26.34 -6.67
CA SER A 63 -2.18 -26.51 -7.83
C SER A 63 -1.98 -27.89 -8.47
N GLY A 64 -3.07 -28.49 -8.96
CA GLY A 64 -3.04 -29.83 -9.58
C GLY A 64 -2.90 -30.99 -8.60
N THR A 65 -3.06 -30.77 -7.30
CA THR A 65 -3.02 -31.83 -6.29
C THR A 65 -4.32 -31.93 -5.48
N THR A 66 -4.60 -33.12 -4.96
CA THR A 66 -5.79 -33.39 -4.12
C THR A 66 -5.39 -33.46 -2.65
N CYS A 67 -6.16 -32.82 -1.77
CA CYS A 67 -5.94 -32.88 -0.33
C CYS A 67 -6.30 -34.26 0.24
N ASP A 68 -5.38 -34.86 0.99
CA ASP A 68 -5.63 -35.99 1.91
C ASP A 68 -5.37 -35.50 3.35
N PRO A 69 -6.39 -34.93 4.02
CA PRO A 69 -6.24 -34.45 5.39
C PRO A 69 -5.92 -35.54 6.41
N GLN A 70 -6.36 -36.79 6.16
CA GLN A 70 -6.10 -37.91 7.07
C GLN A 70 -4.63 -38.31 7.04
N GLY A 71 -4.03 -38.33 5.85
CA GLY A 71 -2.60 -38.54 5.66
C GLY A 71 -1.73 -37.29 5.80
N ALA A 72 -2.31 -36.12 6.09
CA ALA A 72 -1.64 -34.82 6.12
C ALA A 72 -0.79 -34.53 4.86
N ARG A 73 -1.26 -34.96 3.69
CA ARG A 73 -0.52 -34.91 2.42
C ARG A 73 -1.37 -34.41 1.25
N CYS A 74 -0.69 -33.92 0.24
CA CYS A 74 -1.22 -33.57 -1.07
C CYS A 74 -0.84 -34.68 -2.05
N ILE A 75 -1.81 -35.19 -2.79
CA ILE A 75 -1.66 -36.28 -3.76
C ILE A 75 -1.63 -35.68 -5.16
N GLY A 76 -0.53 -35.85 -5.88
CA GLY A 76 -0.38 -35.45 -7.29
C GLY A 76 -0.91 -36.50 -8.26
N GLU A 77 -1.06 -36.12 -9.54
CA GLU A 77 -1.52 -37.02 -10.61
C GLU A 77 -0.58 -38.21 -10.86
N ASP A 78 0.71 -38.03 -10.60
CA ASP A 78 1.77 -39.05 -10.67
C ASP A 78 1.80 -39.98 -9.44
N SER A 79 0.81 -39.88 -8.55
CA SER A 79 0.79 -40.53 -7.23
C SER A 79 1.94 -40.10 -6.31
N ASN A 80 2.62 -38.99 -6.62
CA ASN A 80 3.60 -38.42 -5.71
C ASN A 80 2.91 -37.71 -4.55
N HIS A 81 3.53 -37.77 -3.38
CA HIS A 81 2.97 -37.21 -2.15
C HIS A 81 3.87 -36.12 -1.61
N THR A 82 3.29 -34.96 -1.35
CA THR A 82 3.97 -33.85 -0.67
C THR A 82 3.23 -33.50 0.62
N PRO A 83 3.92 -32.97 1.65
CA PRO A 83 3.24 -32.55 2.86
C PRO A 83 2.34 -31.35 2.58
N MET A 84 1.18 -31.30 3.23
CA MET A 84 0.30 -30.13 3.16
C MET A 84 0.98 -28.91 3.78
N ARG A 85 0.73 -27.71 3.24
CA ARG A 85 1.25 -26.46 3.80
C ARG A 85 0.22 -25.81 4.70
N LYS A 86 0.68 -25.23 5.81
CA LYS A 86 -0.19 -24.48 6.73
C LYS A 86 -0.53 -23.12 6.14
N LYS A 87 -1.79 -22.72 6.29
CA LYS A 87 -2.26 -21.35 6.03
C LYS A 87 -1.64 -20.43 7.08
N LYS A 88 -1.22 -19.23 6.65
CA LYS A 88 -0.96 -18.11 7.57
C LYS A 88 -2.19 -17.20 7.61
N PRO A 89 -2.45 -16.45 8.70
CA PRO A 89 -3.52 -15.47 8.72
C PRO A 89 -3.36 -14.44 7.59
N ALA A 90 -4.46 -14.05 6.95
CA ALA A 90 -4.43 -13.00 5.96
C ALA A 90 -4.06 -11.67 6.61
N ARG A 91 -3.39 -10.80 5.86
CA ARG A 91 -3.04 -9.47 6.35
C ARG A 91 -4.30 -8.61 6.34
N LYS A 92 -4.41 -7.66 7.27
CA LYS A 92 -5.46 -6.65 7.18
C LYS A 92 -5.21 -5.78 5.96
N THR A 93 -6.26 -5.50 5.20
CA THR A 93 -6.21 -4.51 4.12
C THR A 93 -5.88 -3.16 4.74
N VAL A 94 -4.78 -2.57 4.29
CA VAL A 94 -4.35 -1.23 4.67
C VAL A 94 -4.45 -0.31 3.46
N GLU A 95 -4.89 0.92 3.67
CA GLU A 95 -4.84 1.91 2.60
C GLU A 95 -3.38 2.21 2.27
N ARG A 96 -3.05 2.23 0.97
CA ARG A 96 -1.68 2.32 0.50
C ARG A 96 -1.60 3.33 -0.65
N ASN A 97 -0.45 3.98 -0.82
CA ASN A 97 -0.23 4.88 -1.96
C ASN A 97 0.44 4.17 -3.14
N GLU A 98 0.65 4.91 -4.24
CA GLU A 98 1.30 4.44 -5.48
C GLU A 98 2.75 3.94 -5.30
N PHE A 99 3.37 4.24 -4.16
CA PHE A 99 4.73 3.82 -3.79
C PHE A 99 4.74 2.65 -2.81
N ASN A 100 3.60 1.97 -2.67
CA ASN A 100 3.40 0.87 -1.75
C ASN A 100 3.63 1.25 -0.26
N GLU A 101 3.46 2.52 0.13
CA GLU A 101 3.56 2.97 1.53
C GLU A 101 2.21 2.93 2.23
N VAL A 102 2.18 2.46 3.48
CA VAL A 102 0.97 2.32 4.30
C VAL A 102 0.51 3.71 4.77
N LEU A 103 -0.70 4.12 4.37
CA LEU A 103 -1.33 5.36 4.82
C LEU A 103 -1.95 5.17 6.20
N CYS A 104 -1.56 6.02 7.14
CA CYS A 104 -2.09 5.96 8.50
C CYS A 104 -3.53 6.49 8.56
N PRO A 105 -4.28 6.18 9.64
CA PRO A 105 -5.69 6.56 9.76
C PRO A 105 -5.94 8.08 9.74
N ASP A 106 -4.95 8.90 10.11
CA ASP A 106 -5.00 10.37 10.02
C ASP A 106 -4.98 10.90 8.57
N LYS A 107 -4.58 10.08 7.60
CA LYS A 107 -4.42 10.43 6.17
C LYS A 107 -3.40 11.54 5.91
N SER A 108 -2.63 11.91 6.93
CA SER A 108 -1.56 12.90 6.87
C SER A 108 -0.19 12.29 7.12
N SER A 109 -0.12 11.04 7.55
CA SER A 109 1.13 10.33 7.77
C SER A 109 1.14 8.96 7.10
N LYS A 110 2.36 8.44 6.90
CA LYS A 110 2.61 7.19 6.21
C LYS A 110 3.74 6.39 6.86
N CYS A 111 3.66 5.07 6.68
CA CYS A 111 4.65 4.10 7.10
C CYS A 111 5.19 3.31 5.90
N PRO A 112 6.42 2.78 5.98
CA PRO A 112 6.94 1.91 4.94
C PRO A 112 6.11 0.63 4.81
N ASP A 113 6.28 -0.09 3.70
CA ASP A 113 5.64 -1.39 3.52
C ASP A 113 5.97 -2.35 4.68
N GLY A 114 5.04 -3.25 4.99
CA GLY A 114 5.17 -4.23 6.06
C GLY A 114 5.07 -3.63 7.46
N SER A 115 4.79 -2.33 7.61
CA SER A 115 4.61 -1.69 8.91
C SER A 115 3.14 -1.49 9.29
N THR A 116 2.88 -1.35 10.58
CA THR A 116 1.54 -1.05 11.12
C THR A 116 1.52 0.33 11.76
N CYS A 117 0.56 1.18 11.38
CA CYS A 117 0.36 2.48 12.03
C CYS A 117 -0.21 2.29 13.45
N CYS A 118 0.48 2.84 14.45
CA CYS A 118 0.09 2.83 15.86
C CYS A 118 0.13 4.25 16.42
N LEU A 119 -0.80 4.60 17.29
CA LEU A 119 -0.81 5.92 17.93
C LEU A 119 0.38 6.08 18.90
N LEU A 120 0.95 7.27 18.92
CA LEU A 120 1.97 7.76 19.86
C LEU A 120 1.33 8.67 20.92
N GLU A 121 2.05 8.93 22.00
CA GLU A 121 1.58 9.75 23.14
C GLU A 121 1.17 11.17 22.74
N GLN A 122 1.81 11.74 21.71
CA GLN A 122 1.48 13.08 21.22
C GLN A 122 0.22 13.14 20.34
N GLY A 123 -0.51 12.02 20.19
CA GLY A 123 -1.67 11.93 19.28
C GLY A 123 -1.31 11.84 17.80
N THR A 124 -0.01 11.72 17.47
CA THR A 124 0.50 11.43 16.13
C THR A 124 0.64 9.93 15.92
N TYR A 125 0.82 9.50 14.67
CA TYR A 125 1.07 8.09 14.36
C TYR A 125 2.58 7.77 14.37
N GLY A 126 2.86 6.51 14.66
CA GLY A 126 4.16 5.89 14.56
C GLY A 126 4.03 4.54 13.88
N CYS A 127 5.11 4.05 13.33
CA CYS A 127 5.16 2.80 12.60
C CYS A 127 5.74 1.71 13.49
N CYS A 128 5.00 0.60 13.59
CA CYS A 128 5.53 -0.66 14.10
C CYS A 128 6.20 -1.42 12.95
N PRO A 129 7.44 -1.94 13.10
CA PRO A 129 8.21 -2.57 12.02
C PRO A 129 7.71 -3.98 11.62
N VAL A 130 6.47 -4.32 11.94
CA VAL A 130 5.84 -5.59 11.58
C VAL A 130 4.39 -5.37 11.13
N PRO A 131 3.87 -6.21 10.21
CA PRO A 131 2.51 -6.07 9.73
C PRO A 131 1.53 -6.67 10.76
N ASN A 132 0.30 -6.15 10.78
CA ASN A 132 -0.77 -6.59 11.70
C ASN A 132 -0.35 -6.57 13.18
N ALA A 133 0.47 -5.59 13.55
CA ALA A 133 0.96 -5.44 14.90
C ALA A 133 -0.17 -5.11 15.88
N VAL A 134 0.00 -5.52 17.13
CA VAL A 134 -0.82 -5.09 18.25
C VAL A 134 -0.16 -3.87 18.87
N CYS A 135 -0.81 -2.71 18.77
CA CYS A 135 -0.32 -1.47 19.36
C CYS A 135 -0.49 -1.52 20.89
N CYS A 136 0.60 -1.37 21.63
CA CYS A 136 0.53 -1.40 23.09
C CYS A 136 -0.05 -0.10 23.66
N PRO A 137 -0.72 -0.18 24.84
CA PRO A 137 -1.35 0.97 25.48
C PRO A 137 -0.33 1.98 26.03
N ASP A 138 0.94 1.60 26.14
CA ASP A 138 2.04 2.49 26.51
C ASP A 138 2.38 3.53 25.44
N MET A 139 1.72 3.46 24.28
CA MET A 139 1.89 4.36 23.13
C MET A 139 3.31 4.40 22.54
N LEU A 140 4.24 3.58 23.01
CA LEU A 140 5.65 3.56 22.57
C LEU A 140 6.02 2.25 21.87
N HIS A 141 5.36 1.16 22.24
CA HIS A 141 5.71 -0.17 21.78
C HIS A 141 4.58 -0.89 21.08
N CYS A 142 4.94 -1.96 20.38
CA CYS A 142 4.02 -2.83 19.69
C CYS A 142 4.47 -4.28 19.78
N CYS A 143 3.50 -5.17 19.63
CA CYS A 143 3.72 -6.61 19.59
C CYS A 143 3.42 -7.17 18.20
N PRO A 144 4.13 -8.23 17.76
CA PRO A 144 3.76 -8.96 16.55
C PRO A 144 2.33 -9.51 16.61
N ASN A 145 1.81 -9.87 15.44
CA ASN A 145 0.48 -10.45 15.35
C ASN A 145 0.34 -11.70 16.25
N GLY A 146 -0.79 -11.81 16.95
CA GLY A 146 -1.09 -12.91 17.85
C GLY A 146 -0.52 -12.77 19.27
N PHE A 147 0.36 -11.79 19.51
CA PHE A 147 0.88 -11.49 20.85
C PHE A 147 0.06 -10.40 21.55
N GLN A 148 0.01 -10.47 22.88
CA GLN A 148 -0.60 -9.46 23.74
C GLN A 148 0.48 -8.68 24.50
N CYS A 149 0.23 -7.39 24.67
CA CYS A 149 1.11 -6.52 25.44
C CYS A 149 0.94 -6.81 26.93
N HIS A 150 2.02 -7.22 27.60
CA HIS A 150 2.03 -7.46 29.04
C HIS A 150 3.24 -6.76 29.67
N GLY A 151 3.02 -5.57 30.24
CA GLY A 151 4.09 -4.75 30.82
C GLY A 151 5.12 -4.37 29.77
N GLN A 152 6.33 -4.93 29.85
CA GLN A 152 7.46 -4.69 28.92
C GLN A 152 7.72 -5.84 27.93
N PHE A 153 6.85 -6.85 27.88
CA PHE A 153 7.02 -8.01 27.00
C PHE A 153 5.72 -8.43 26.31
N CYS A 154 5.88 -9.04 25.14
CA CYS A 154 4.79 -9.59 24.37
C CYS A 154 4.63 -11.04 24.82
N SER A 155 3.42 -11.43 25.17
CA SER A 155 3.11 -12.82 25.55
C SER A 155 2.10 -13.45 24.60
N GLN A 156 2.33 -14.71 24.25
CA GLN A 156 1.39 -15.56 23.55
C GLN A 156 1.58 -17.00 24.04
N ASN A 157 0.58 -17.57 24.72
CA ASN A 157 0.68 -18.87 25.38
C ASN A 157 1.92 -18.94 26.32
N PHE A 158 2.92 -19.77 25.98
CA PHE A 158 4.18 -19.90 26.72
C PHE A 158 5.33 -19.05 26.14
N ALA A 159 5.14 -18.39 25.00
CA ALA A 159 6.15 -17.55 24.37
C ALA A 159 6.14 -16.15 25.00
N LYS A 160 7.34 -15.68 25.38
CA LYS A 160 7.58 -14.35 25.93
C LYS A 160 8.74 -13.70 25.18
N ILE A 161 8.46 -12.61 24.47
CA ILE A 161 9.46 -11.89 23.66
C ILE A 161 9.46 -10.40 24.06
N PRO A 162 10.59 -9.69 23.87
CA PRO A 162 10.61 -8.24 24.08
C PRO A 162 9.66 -7.54 23.10
N HIS A 163 9.14 -6.38 23.52
CA HIS A 163 8.36 -5.54 22.63
C HIS A 163 9.21 -4.95 21.50
N LEU A 164 8.56 -4.64 20.39
CA LEU A 164 9.14 -3.83 19.33
C LEU A 164 8.86 -2.36 19.62
N ARG A 165 9.86 -1.51 19.39
CA ARG A 165 9.70 -0.06 19.55
C ARG A 165 9.12 0.54 18.27
N LYS A 166 8.13 1.43 18.42
CA LYS A 166 7.60 2.23 17.30
C LYS A 166 8.64 3.26 16.88
N PHE A 167 8.69 3.57 15.59
CA PHE A 167 9.40 4.74 15.06
C PHE A 167 8.39 5.78 14.56
N ALA A 168 8.79 7.04 14.44
CA ALA A 168 7.87 8.08 13.98
C ALA A 168 7.42 7.82 12.54
N SER A 169 6.13 8.01 12.24
CA SER A 169 5.64 7.96 10.87
C SER A 169 6.14 9.16 10.08
N THR A 170 6.29 8.99 8.77
CA THR A 170 6.66 10.08 7.88
C THR A 170 5.42 10.88 7.53
N ASN A 171 5.43 12.19 7.72
CA ASN A 171 4.31 13.04 7.31
C ASN A 171 4.25 13.19 5.78
N ILE A 172 3.02 13.26 5.27
CA ILE A 172 2.71 13.48 3.86
C ILE A 172 2.61 14.98 3.62
N HIS A 173 3.77 15.61 3.44
CA HIS A 173 3.87 17.04 3.16
C HIS A 173 4.13 17.33 1.68
N ARG A 174 3.72 18.53 1.28
CA ARG A 174 4.08 19.11 -0.01
C ARG A 174 5.59 19.41 -0.04
N LYS A 175 6.26 19.10 -1.15
CA LYS A 175 7.65 19.49 -1.42
C LYS A 175 7.70 20.58 -2.49
N PRO A 176 8.70 21.46 -2.53
CA PRO A 176 8.86 22.41 -3.63
C PRO A 176 8.93 21.69 -4.98
N ALA A 177 8.29 22.26 -6.00
CA ALA A 177 8.49 21.80 -7.37
C ALA A 177 9.94 22.06 -7.82
N ILE A 178 10.46 21.13 -8.62
CA ILE A 178 11.84 21.15 -9.10
C ILE A 178 11.90 22.12 -10.28
N ASP A 179 12.91 23.00 -10.30
CA ASP A 179 13.21 23.84 -11.46
C ASP A 179 13.71 22.97 -12.61
N PHE A 180 12.98 22.98 -13.71
CA PHE A 180 13.49 22.56 -15.00
C PHE A 180 13.90 23.83 -15.72
N LEU A 181 15.17 24.22 -15.56
CA LEU A 181 15.76 25.19 -16.46
C LEU A 181 15.71 24.53 -17.85
N PRO A 182 14.98 25.08 -18.83
CA PRO A 182 15.20 24.64 -20.19
C PRO A 182 16.71 24.81 -20.44
N GLU A 183 17.35 23.81 -21.02
CA GLU A 183 18.65 24.01 -21.63
C GLU A 183 18.43 25.15 -22.63
N GLU A 184 18.78 26.38 -22.24
CA GLU A 184 18.95 27.47 -23.19
C GLU A 184 20.00 26.94 -24.16
N ASP A 185 19.67 26.91 -25.44
CA ASP A 185 20.56 26.53 -26.53
C ASP A 185 21.90 27.29 -26.37
N GLN A 186 22.88 26.68 -25.72
CA GLN A 186 24.25 27.19 -25.61
C GLN A 186 25.03 26.67 -26.80
N ASP A 187 24.70 27.22 -27.98
CA ASP A 187 25.72 27.42 -29.00
C ASP A 187 26.58 28.61 -28.53
N GLU A 188 27.72 28.33 -27.87
CA GLU A 188 28.99 29.09 -28.00
C GLU A 188 30.04 28.59 -26.98
N ASP A 189 31.09 27.97 -27.53
CA ASP A 189 32.48 27.77 -27.06
C ASP A 189 32.84 27.85 -25.56
N GLY A 190 33.34 26.74 -25.00
CA GLY A 190 34.05 26.79 -23.71
C GLY A 190 34.46 25.45 -23.09
N GLU A 191 35.66 24.99 -23.44
CA GLU A 191 36.66 24.28 -22.63
C GLU A 191 36.24 23.30 -21.50
N VAL A 192 36.56 22.03 -21.77
CA VAL A 192 36.80 20.86 -20.91
C VAL A 192 37.16 21.14 -19.42
N VAL A 193 36.44 20.49 -18.51
CA VAL A 193 37.05 19.94 -17.28
C VAL A 193 36.71 18.45 -17.20
N SER A 194 37.70 17.64 -17.56
CA SER A 194 37.74 16.20 -17.35
C SER A 194 38.03 15.89 -15.88
N THR A 195 37.20 15.03 -15.28
CA THR A 195 37.67 14.07 -14.28
C THR A 195 37.01 12.72 -14.54
N GLU A 196 37.72 11.89 -15.30
CA GLU A 196 37.63 10.42 -15.30
C GLU A 196 38.14 9.93 -13.91
N ASN A 197 37.78 8.80 -13.30
CA ASN A 197 37.24 7.53 -13.77
C ASN A 197 36.85 6.71 -12.53
N SER A 198 35.78 5.91 -12.60
CA SER A 198 35.83 4.47 -12.26
C SER A 198 34.47 3.82 -12.55
N ALA A 199 34.40 3.28 -13.76
CA ALA A 199 33.74 2.03 -14.15
C ALA A 199 32.64 1.49 -13.23
N GLU A 200 31.39 1.54 -13.70
CA GLU A 200 30.58 0.35 -13.99
C GLU A 200 29.74 0.63 -15.25
N GLU A 201 29.94 -0.15 -16.30
CA GLU A 201 29.16 -0.10 -17.55
C GLU A 201 27.74 -0.62 -17.33
N ASP A 202 26.76 0.21 -17.73
CA ASP A 202 25.52 -0.13 -18.41
C ASP A 202 24.83 -1.46 -18.09
N VAL A 203 23.88 -1.40 -17.16
CA VAL A 203 22.53 -1.90 -17.46
C VAL A 203 21.53 -0.84 -17.06
N VAL A 204 21.18 0.00 -18.03
CA VAL A 204 19.96 0.81 -18.05
C VAL A 204 18.80 -0.14 -17.76
N ALA A 205 18.39 -0.22 -16.50
CA ALA A 205 17.14 -0.84 -16.12
C ALA A 205 16.04 -0.05 -16.83
N ASN A 206 15.13 -0.77 -17.49
CA ASN A 206 13.87 -0.23 -18.00
C ASN A 206 13.15 0.52 -16.85
N LEU A 207 13.41 1.82 -16.72
CA LEU A 207 12.51 2.75 -16.09
C LEU A 207 11.40 2.92 -17.12
N GLU A 208 10.24 2.32 -16.84
CA GLU A 208 9.01 2.78 -17.48
C GLU A 208 9.01 4.31 -17.36
N ASP A 209 9.06 5.01 -18.50
CA ASP A 209 9.10 6.46 -18.60
C ASP A 209 7.83 7.04 -17.99
N VAL A 210 7.78 7.16 -16.67
CA VAL A 210 6.73 7.91 -16.02
C VAL A 210 7.15 9.36 -16.07
N GLU A 211 6.62 10.05 -17.07
CA GLU A 211 6.95 11.44 -17.35
C GLU A 211 6.66 12.34 -16.13
N PRO A 212 7.55 13.31 -15.83
CA PRO A 212 7.34 14.28 -14.77
C PRO A 212 6.12 15.16 -15.08
N ILE A 213 5.38 15.54 -14.04
CA ILE A 213 4.16 16.32 -14.17
C ILE A 213 4.52 17.80 -14.18
N SER A 214 4.08 18.54 -15.20
CA SER A 214 4.27 19.99 -15.26
C SER A 214 3.53 20.70 -14.11
N CYS A 215 4.23 21.58 -13.40
CA CYS A 215 3.71 22.22 -12.20
C CYS A 215 4.02 23.73 -12.17
N GLY A 216 3.54 24.45 -13.18
CA GLY A 216 3.82 25.88 -13.33
C GLY A 216 4.84 26.14 -14.42
N ILE A 217 5.34 27.37 -14.50
CA ILE A 217 6.31 27.79 -15.53
C ILE A 217 7.70 27.31 -15.10
N GLY A 218 8.36 26.49 -15.92
CA GLY A 218 9.71 25.98 -15.64
C GLY A 218 9.81 25.07 -14.40
N LYS A 219 8.68 24.52 -13.93
CA LYS A 219 8.61 23.72 -12.70
C LYS A 219 7.96 22.39 -12.97
N THR A 220 8.53 21.31 -12.43
CA THR A 220 7.99 19.96 -12.57
C THR A 220 7.90 19.25 -11.22
N CYS A 221 7.02 18.25 -11.17
CA CYS A 221 6.87 17.33 -10.06
C CYS A 221 7.20 15.90 -10.50
N PRO A 222 7.66 15.04 -9.58
CA PRO A 222 7.88 13.63 -9.88
C PRO A 222 6.60 12.97 -10.43
N ALA A 223 6.78 11.90 -11.18
CA ALA A 223 5.71 11.03 -11.62
C ALA A 223 4.74 10.62 -10.49
N LYS A 224 3.46 10.43 -10.84
CA LYS A 224 2.37 9.99 -9.91
C LYS A 224 2.17 10.90 -8.69
N THR A 225 2.62 12.15 -8.75
CA THR A 225 2.37 13.17 -7.72
C THR A 225 1.26 14.12 -8.16
N THR A 226 0.85 15.04 -7.28
CA THR A 226 -0.14 16.08 -7.60
C THR A 226 0.49 17.45 -7.48
N CYS A 227 0.38 18.27 -8.54
CA CYS A 227 0.83 19.65 -8.52
C CYS A 227 -0.14 20.55 -7.73
N CYS A 228 0.39 21.25 -6.74
CA CYS A 228 -0.30 22.22 -5.89
C CYS A 228 0.24 23.62 -6.13
N LYS A 229 -0.64 24.56 -6.49
CA LYS A 229 -0.31 25.98 -6.64
C LYS A 229 -0.82 26.72 -5.42
N ILE A 230 0.09 27.17 -4.57
CA ILE A 230 -0.25 27.82 -3.29
C ILE A 230 0.10 29.31 -3.38
N ARG A 231 -0.66 30.17 -2.70
CA ARG A 231 -0.30 31.59 -2.54
C ARG A 231 0.45 31.73 -1.21
N ASN A 232 1.65 32.31 -1.25
CA ASN A 232 2.36 32.66 -0.01
C ASN A 232 1.73 33.93 0.63
N SER A 233 2.22 34.31 1.81
CA SER A 233 1.80 35.53 2.53
C SER A 233 2.05 36.83 1.74
N GLU A 234 2.92 36.79 0.74
CA GLU A 234 3.30 37.92 -0.13
C GLU A 234 2.49 37.93 -1.46
N GLY A 235 1.58 36.97 -1.65
CA GLY A 235 0.72 36.85 -2.83
C GLY A 235 1.35 36.13 -4.03
N GLU A 236 2.60 35.69 -3.92
CA GLU A 236 3.32 34.91 -4.92
C GLU A 236 2.79 33.48 -5.02
N ARG A 237 2.70 32.96 -6.24
CA ARG A 237 2.26 31.59 -6.51
C ARG A 237 3.44 30.64 -6.43
N LYS A 238 3.54 29.85 -5.36
CA LYS A 238 4.54 28.80 -5.23
C LYS A 238 4.01 27.48 -5.76
N ALA A 239 4.80 26.83 -6.63
CA ALA A 239 4.54 25.50 -7.12
C ALA A 239 5.09 24.45 -6.16
N MET A 240 4.23 23.53 -5.75
CA MET A 240 4.55 22.47 -4.79
C MET A 240 4.02 21.14 -5.30
N CYS A 241 4.66 20.04 -4.90
CA CYS A 241 4.34 18.68 -5.28
C CYS A 241 3.84 17.90 -4.07
N CYS A 242 2.63 17.35 -4.15
CA CYS A 242 2.10 16.40 -3.19
C CYS A 242 2.46 14.96 -3.60
N PRO A 243 3.06 14.14 -2.71
CA PRO A 243 3.55 12.80 -3.04
C PRO A 243 2.45 11.73 -3.20
N LEU A 244 1.19 12.14 -3.38
CA LEU A 244 0.05 11.28 -3.62
C LEU A 244 -0.52 11.57 -5.01
N SER A 245 -1.02 10.54 -5.69
CA SER A 245 -1.81 10.69 -6.92
C SER A 245 -3.20 11.24 -6.57
N ASN A 246 -3.71 12.20 -7.37
CA ASN A 246 -5.02 12.83 -7.17
C ASN A 246 -5.24 13.41 -5.75
N ALA A 247 -4.19 14.01 -5.20
CA ALA A 247 -4.20 14.56 -3.85
C ALA A 247 -5.06 15.82 -3.76
N VAL A 248 -5.67 16.04 -2.61
CA VAL A 248 -6.24 17.35 -2.25
C VAL A 248 -5.17 18.16 -1.52
N CYS A 249 -4.78 19.28 -2.13
CA CYS A 249 -3.77 20.19 -1.59
C CYS A 249 -4.34 20.94 -0.38
N CYS A 250 -3.79 20.69 0.81
CA CYS A 250 -4.03 21.54 1.98
C CYS A 250 -3.03 22.71 2.01
N GLU A 251 -2.97 23.43 3.12
CA GLU A 251 -1.79 24.20 3.53
C GLU A 251 -0.54 23.28 3.50
N ASP A 252 0.16 22.98 4.59
CA ASP A 252 1.40 22.19 4.48
C ASP A 252 1.23 20.67 4.27
N THR A 253 -0.01 20.18 4.21
CA THR A 253 -0.34 18.74 4.14
C THR A 253 -0.92 18.34 2.78
N CYS A 254 -0.87 17.05 2.45
CA CYS A 254 -1.52 16.49 1.27
C CYS A 254 -2.52 15.42 1.68
N CYS A 255 -3.80 15.60 1.34
CA CYS A 255 -4.83 14.60 1.60
C CYS A 255 -4.98 13.65 0.40
N PRO A 256 -5.28 12.36 0.62
CA PRO A 256 -5.61 11.44 -0.46
C PRO A 256 -6.93 11.81 -1.15
N GLY A 257 -7.12 11.34 -2.38
CA GLY A 257 -8.35 11.57 -3.14
C GLY A 257 -9.61 11.08 -2.41
N GLY A 258 -10.69 11.86 -2.48
CA GLY A 258 -11.96 11.57 -1.77
C GLY A 258 -12.04 12.11 -0.34
N TYR A 259 -10.98 12.79 0.12
CA TYR A 259 -10.96 13.58 1.35
C TYR A 259 -10.98 15.07 1.01
N HIS A 260 -11.41 15.90 1.94
CA HIS A 260 -11.35 17.34 1.86
C HIS A 260 -10.53 17.91 3.01
N CYS A 261 -9.93 19.06 2.76
CA CYS A 261 -9.10 19.74 3.75
C CYS A 261 -9.95 20.57 4.70
N VAL A 262 -9.75 20.42 6.00
CA VAL A 262 -10.32 21.29 7.03
C VAL A 262 -9.25 22.17 7.68
N ALA A 263 -9.67 23.16 8.48
CA ALA A 263 -8.76 24.10 9.15
C ALA A 263 -7.66 23.37 9.94
N GLY A 264 -6.41 23.83 9.79
CA GLY A 264 -5.24 23.20 10.39
C GLY A 264 -4.68 22.00 9.61
N GLY A 265 -5.07 21.83 8.34
CA GLY A 265 -4.45 20.84 7.44
C GLY A 265 -4.85 19.38 7.70
N LYS A 266 -6.01 19.16 8.35
CA LYS A 266 -6.55 17.81 8.59
C LYS A 266 -7.39 17.34 7.41
N CYS A 267 -7.39 16.03 7.20
CA CYS A 267 -8.10 15.37 6.10
C CYS A 267 -9.38 14.71 6.59
N GLU A 268 -10.54 15.16 6.10
CA GLU A 268 -11.83 14.56 6.43
C GLU A 268 -12.47 13.92 5.21
N LYS A 269 -13.05 12.73 5.38
CA LYS A 269 -13.71 12.03 4.28
C LYS A 269 -14.95 12.82 3.85
N HIS A 270 -15.27 12.85 2.55
CA HIS A 270 -16.60 13.31 2.14
C HIS A 270 -17.65 12.53 2.93
N ALA A 271 -18.41 13.23 3.78
CA ALA A 271 -19.60 12.64 4.37
C ALA A 271 -20.44 12.17 3.18
N LYS A 272 -20.64 10.86 3.05
CA LYS A 272 -21.72 10.35 2.19
C LYS A 272 -22.96 11.03 2.74
N THR A 273 -23.44 12.07 2.06
CA THR A 273 -24.61 12.83 2.47
C THR A 273 -25.67 11.83 2.86
N MET A 274 -26.14 11.91 4.09
CA MET A 274 -27.14 11.04 4.68
C MET A 274 -28.38 11.02 3.77
N ARG A 275 -28.45 10.10 2.83
CA ARG A 275 -29.67 9.78 2.08
C ARG A 275 -30.51 8.72 2.82
N THR A 276 -30.47 8.77 4.16
CA THR A 276 -31.22 7.88 5.06
C THR A 276 -31.88 8.63 6.22
N ARG A 277 -32.07 9.95 6.11
CA ARG A 277 -32.92 10.75 7.01
C ARG A 277 -34.07 11.48 6.30
N PHE A 278 -34.51 10.96 5.15
CA PHE A 278 -35.67 11.47 4.42
C PHE A 278 -36.69 10.39 4.02
N TRP A 279 -36.46 9.12 4.41
CA TRP A 279 -37.33 7.98 4.09
C TRP A 279 -37.62 7.11 5.33
N ASN A 280 -37.65 7.69 6.53
CA ASN A 280 -38.07 7.01 7.76
C ASN A 280 -38.82 7.99 8.70
N ALA A 281 -39.73 8.78 8.15
CA ALA A 281 -40.63 9.65 8.93
C ALA A 281 -42.08 9.68 8.41
N GLU A 282 -42.45 8.82 7.47
CA GLU A 282 -43.82 8.73 6.91
C GLU A 282 -44.41 7.32 7.00
N ARG A 283 -43.90 6.45 7.90
CA ARG A 283 -44.42 5.08 8.02
C ARG A 283 -44.55 4.61 9.47
N ASP A 284 -45.10 5.49 10.31
CA ASP A 284 -45.54 5.18 11.68
C ASP A 284 -46.90 5.86 11.98
N MET A 285 -47.84 5.87 11.01
CA MET A 285 -49.20 6.42 11.20
C MET A 285 -50.29 5.68 10.38
N GLU A 286 -50.22 4.35 10.25
CA GLU A 286 -51.35 3.56 9.73
C GLU A 286 -51.46 2.20 10.45
N ASP A 287 -51.66 2.22 11.76
CA ASP A 287 -52.15 1.05 12.53
C ASP A 287 -53.17 1.52 13.59
N GLU A 288 -54.26 2.14 13.14
CA GLU A 288 -55.54 2.23 13.87
C GLU A 288 -56.68 2.25 12.84
N GLU A 289 -57.12 1.07 12.42
CA GLU A 289 -58.54 0.69 12.20
C GLU A 289 -58.59 -0.68 11.49
N ILE A 290 -59.03 -1.70 12.23
CA ILE A 290 -60.05 -2.72 11.90
C ILE A 290 -60.08 -3.77 13.04
#